data_AF-A0AB40AF73-F1
#
_entry.id   AF-A0AB40AF73-F1
#
_cell.length_a   1.000
_cell.length_b   1.000
_cell.length_c   1.000
_cell.angle_alpha   90.00
_cell.angle_beta   90.00
_cell.angle_gamma   90.00
#
_symmetry.space_group_name_H-M   'P 1'
#
loop_
_entity.id
_entity.type
_entity.pdbx_description
1 polymer ?
#
loop_
_entity_poly.entity_id
_entity_poly.type
_entity_poly.pdbx_seq_one_letter_code
_entity_poly.pdbx_strand_id
1 'polypeptide(L)'
;MLANDINIDKEELLENIIEGIPAPGLRDQARIQCFAEPGQILKAFSAIRLPERKQEVNSSQRSSGKIADTKDFRCANCNSKGHYAKDCQKPKREPGSCYACGKFGHFVGQCPERKSANANKYHAS
;
A
#
# COMPACT_ATOMS: atom_id res chain seq x y z
N MET A 1 19.88 29.69 -12.18
CA MET A 1 18.58 29.05 -11.92
C MET A 1 18.54 27.75 -12.71
N LEU A 2 18.93 26.62 -12.10
CA LEU A 2 19.13 25.31 -12.77
C LEU A 2 17.95 24.36 -12.49
N ALA A 3 16.73 24.87 -12.47
CA ALA A 3 15.54 24.11 -12.06
C ALA A 3 14.48 24.02 -13.17
N ASN A 4 14.86 24.23 -14.42
CA ASN A 4 13.98 24.05 -15.57
C ASN A 4 14.60 22.95 -16.44
N ASP A 5 13.82 21.90 -16.70
CA ASP A 5 14.13 20.74 -17.55
C ASP A 5 14.65 19.48 -16.83
N ILE A 6 14.01 19.12 -15.72
CA ILE A 6 14.00 17.71 -15.29
C ILE A 6 13.04 16.97 -16.23
N ASN A 7 13.56 16.42 -17.34
CA ASN A 7 12.83 15.49 -18.21
C ASN A 7 12.81 14.11 -17.57
N ILE A 8 12.16 13.99 -16.42
CA ILE A 8 11.90 12.70 -15.76
C ILE A 8 10.53 12.21 -16.26
N ASP A 9 10.52 10.96 -16.70
CA ASP A 9 9.33 10.27 -17.11
C ASP A 9 8.36 10.08 -15.91
N LYS A 10 7.05 10.09 -16.15
CA LYS A 10 6.08 10.10 -15.03
C LYS A 10 6.15 8.82 -14.22
N GLU A 11 6.40 7.70 -14.89
CA GLU A 11 6.58 6.38 -14.32
C GLU A 11 7.84 6.36 -13.45
N GLU A 12 8.94 6.96 -13.93
CA GLU A 12 10.19 7.09 -13.18
C GLU A 12 10.01 8.00 -11.95
N LEU A 13 9.24 9.10 -12.07
CA LEU A 13 8.91 9.96 -10.94
C LEU A 13 8.10 9.21 -9.87
N LEU A 14 7.12 8.40 -10.30
CA LEU A 14 6.33 7.57 -9.41
C LEU A 14 7.20 6.55 -8.65
N GLU A 15 8.11 5.89 -9.35
CA GLU A 15 9.04 4.92 -8.74
C GLU A 15 9.95 5.59 -7.72
N ASN A 16 10.57 6.72 -8.07
CA ASN A 16 11.43 7.47 -7.16
C ASN A 16 10.69 7.93 -5.89
N ILE A 17 9.43 8.37 -6.02
CA ILE A 17 8.60 8.73 -4.87
C ILE A 17 8.32 7.52 -3.98
N ILE A 18 7.99 6.37 -4.58
CA ILE A 18 7.71 5.13 -3.85
C ILE A 18 8.97 4.65 -3.11
N GLU A 19 10.14 4.67 -3.76
CA GLU A 19 11.41 4.27 -3.14
C GLU A 19 11.83 5.17 -1.98
N GLY A 20 11.49 6.46 -2.06
CA GLY A 20 11.69 7.43 -0.99
C GLY A 20 10.86 7.16 0.28
N ILE A 21 9.84 6.29 0.24
CA ILE A 21 9.03 5.95 1.42
C ILE A 21 9.88 5.16 2.42
N PRO A 22 10.20 5.69 3.62
CA PRO A 22 11.14 5.07 4.54
C PRO A 22 10.60 3.82 5.22
N ALA A 23 9.27 3.63 5.27
CA ALA A 23 8.63 2.45 5.86
C ALA A 23 8.33 1.40 4.78
N PRO A 24 8.93 0.19 4.83
CA PRO A 24 8.76 -0.83 3.80
C PRO A 24 7.30 -1.23 3.56
N GLY A 25 6.50 -1.38 4.62
CA GLY A 25 5.08 -1.73 4.48
C GLY A 25 4.25 -0.66 3.75
N LEU A 26 4.58 0.62 3.94
CA LEU A 26 3.92 1.71 3.20
C LEU A 26 4.37 1.75 1.74
N ARG A 27 5.64 1.42 1.47
CA ARG A 27 6.20 1.29 0.13
C ARG A 27 5.52 0.16 -0.65
N ASP A 28 5.42 -1.01 -0.04
CA ASP A 28 4.72 -2.17 -0.63
C ASP A 28 3.25 -1.83 -0.89
N GLN A 29 2.61 -1.16 0.06
CA GLN A 29 1.23 -0.70 -0.10
C GLN A 29 1.09 0.31 -1.26
N ALA A 30 2.06 1.21 -1.44
CA ALA A 30 2.05 2.13 -2.57
C ALA A 30 2.18 1.40 -3.92
N ARG A 31 3.07 0.39 -4.00
CA ARG A 31 3.22 -0.47 -5.18
C ARG A 31 1.94 -1.25 -5.48
N ILE A 32 1.32 -1.82 -4.45
CA ILE A 32 0.06 -2.57 -4.58
C ILE A 32 -1.07 -1.67 -5.08
N GLN A 33 -1.13 -0.41 -4.65
CA GLN A 33 -2.20 0.50 -5.08
C GLN A 33 -2.08 0.98 -6.54
N CYS A 34 -0.92 0.79 -7.19
CA CYS A 34 -0.68 1.08 -8.61
C CYS A 34 -1.18 2.49 -9.01
N PHE A 35 -0.67 3.53 -8.35
CA PHE A 35 -1.04 4.91 -8.67
C PHE A 35 -0.63 5.29 -10.08
N ALA A 36 -1.49 6.04 -10.78
CA ALA A 36 -1.24 6.47 -12.17
C ALA A 36 -0.59 7.85 -12.25
N GLU A 37 -0.69 8.66 -11.20
CA GLU A 37 -0.17 10.03 -11.19
C GLU A 37 0.46 10.34 -9.82
N PRO A 38 1.62 11.04 -9.76
CA PRO A 38 2.32 11.35 -8.52
C PRO A 38 1.45 12.03 -7.45
N GLY A 39 0.53 12.90 -7.87
CA GLY A 39 -0.41 13.57 -6.97
C GLY A 39 -1.32 12.62 -6.20
N GLN A 40 -1.59 11.41 -6.73
CA GLN A 40 -2.38 10.41 -6.04
C GLN A 40 -1.63 9.82 -4.83
N ILE A 41 -0.31 9.65 -4.92
CA ILE A 41 0.54 9.21 -3.80
C ILE A 41 0.52 10.28 -2.72
N LEU A 42 0.77 11.54 -3.08
CA LEU A 42 0.76 12.64 -2.11
C LEU A 42 -0.58 12.72 -1.37
N LYS A 43 -1.70 12.61 -2.10
CA LYS A 43 -3.03 12.59 -1.51
C LYS A 43 -3.24 11.38 -0.59
N ALA A 44 -2.88 10.18 -1.04
CA ALA A 44 -3.11 8.94 -0.30
C ALA A 44 -2.27 8.84 0.99
N PHE A 45 -1.09 9.45 1.02
CA PHE A 45 -0.15 9.37 2.14
C PHE A 45 -0.07 10.66 2.98
N SER A 46 -0.77 11.74 2.60
CA SER A 46 -0.74 13.04 3.29
C SER A 46 -1.06 13.00 4.79
N ALA A 47 -1.91 12.07 5.23
CA ALA A 47 -2.32 11.93 6.63
C ALA A 47 -1.43 10.98 7.44
N ILE A 48 -0.45 10.31 6.81
CA ILE A 48 0.37 9.30 7.48
C ILE A 48 1.53 9.98 8.20
N ARG A 49 1.55 9.84 9.53
CA ARG A 49 2.67 10.28 10.36
C ARG A 49 3.60 9.10 10.63
N LEU A 50 4.84 9.23 10.18
CA LEU A 50 5.88 8.25 10.45
C LEU A 50 6.41 8.42 11.87
N PRO A 51 6.69 7.34 12.62
CA PRO A 51 7.35 7.44 13.91
C PRO A 51 8.76 8.00 13.72
N GLU A 52 9.21 8.85 14.64
CA GLU A 52 10.59 9.35 14.62
C GLU A 52 11.57 8.18 14.74
N ARG A 53 12.58 8.18 13.87
CA ARG A 53 13.64 7.18 13.82
C ARG A 53 14.44 7.24 15.13
N LYS A 54 14.09 6.42 16.13
CA LYS A 54 14.98 6.17 17.27
C LYS A 54 16.23 5.48 16.74
N GLN A 55 17.36 6.17 16.78
CA GLN A 55 18.67 5.57 16.52
C GLN A 55 18.84 4.34 17.40
N GLU A 56 19.24 3.25 16.75
CA GLU A 56 19.19 1.90 17.28
C GLU A 56 20.30 1.70 18.33
N VAL A 57 19.92 1.58 19.60
CA VAL A 57 20.78 0.94 20.60
C VAL A 57 20.33 -0.51 20.76
N ASN A 58 21.28 -1.40 20.50
CA ASN A 58 21.22 -2.84 20.50
C ASN A 58 20.27 -3.43 21.56
N SER A 59 19.18 -4.09 21.15
CA SER A 59 18.51 -5.08 22.00
C SER A 59 17.63 -6.02 21.19
N SER A 60 18.05 -7.28 21.16
CA SER A 60 17.30 -8.45 20.75
C SER A 60 15.99 -8.57 21.54
N GLN A 61 14.93 -7.87 21.15
CA GLN A 61 13.60 -8.13 21.67
C GLN A 61 12.56 -8.00 20.56
N ARG A 62 12.05 -9.16 20.12
CA ARG A 62 10.79 -9.28 19.38
C ARG A 62 9.69 -8.74 20.27
N SER A 63 9.44 -7.44 20.19
CA SER A 63 8.37 -6.78 20.93
C SER A 63 7.19 -6.63 20.00
N SER A 64 6.12 -7.35 20.35
CA SER A 64 4.76 -7.13 19.89
C SER A 64 4.41 -5.65 20.00
N GLY A 65 4.60 -4.91 18.91
CA GLY A 65 4.33 -3.47 18.84
C GLY A 65 2.83 -3.22 18.85
N LYS A 66 2.35 -2.65 19.95
CA LYS A 66 0.97 -2.23 20.16
C LYS A 66 0.58 -1.09 19.20
N ILE A 67 -0.53 -1.33 18.50
CA ILE A 67 -1.62 -0.41 18.13
C ILE A 67 -1.17 0.99 17.65
N ALA A 68 -0.78 1.08 16.38
CA ALA A 68 -0.97 2.29 15.59
C ALA A 68 -2.37 2.19 14.94
N ASP A 69 -3.27 3.09 15.36
CA ASP A 69 -4.60 3.37 14.81
C ASP A 69 -5.21 2.28 13.90
N THR A 70 -6.06 1.43 14.47
CA THR A 70 -6.75 0.30 13.81
C THR A 70 -7.67 0.70 12.64
N LYS A 71 -7.68 1.97 12.23
CA LYS A 71 -8.59 2.51 11.21
C LYS A 71 -8.05 2.50 9.79
N ASP A 72 -6.74 2.45 9.55
CA ASP A 72 -6.21 2.58 8.18
C ASP A 72 -5.40 1.41 7.64
N PHE A 73 -5.03 0.44 8.47
CA PHE A 73 -4.37 -0.75 7.95
C PHE A 73 -5.37 -1.66 7.23
N ARG A 74 -4.97 -2.19 6.07
CA ARG A 74 -5.77 -3.10 5.24
C ARG A 74 -5.27 -4.54 5.41
N CYS A 75 -6.20 -5.46 5.50
CA CYS A 75 -5.94 -6.89 5.54
C CYS A 75 -5.24 -7.34 4.24
N ALA A 76 -4.06 -7.95 4.34
CA ALA A 76 -3.33 -8.44 3.16
C ALA A 76 -4.03 -9.61 2.43
N ASN A 77 -5.05 -10.24 3.03
CA ASN A 77 -5.85 -11.28 2.38
C ASN A 77 -6.97 -10.68 1.51
N CYS A 78 -7.80 -9.82 2.10
CA CYS A 78 -9.05 -9.33 1.47
C CYS A 78 -9.08 -7.81 1.20
N ASN A 79 -7.99 -7.10 1.48
CA ASN A 79 -7.81 -5.65 1.34
C ASN A 79 -8.85 -4.77 2.08
N SER A 80 -9.60 -5.35 3.02
CA SER A 80 -10.56 -4.66 3.89
C SER A 80 -9.85 -4.08 5.12
N LYS A 81 -10.35 -2.97 5.67
CA LYS A 81 -9.74 -2.32 6.85
C LYS A 81 -10.12 -3.03 8.17
N GLY A 82 -9.33 -2.79 9.22
CA GLY A 82 -9.71 -3.12 10.60
C GLY A 82 -9.35 -4.52 11.11
N HIS A 83 -8.65 -5.34 10.32
CA HIS A 83 -8.16 -6.66 10.75
C HIS A 83 -6.90 -7.10 9.99
N TYR A 84 -6.09 -7.98 10.58
CA TYR A 84 -4.91 -8.55 9.95
C TYR A 84 -5.25 -9.78 9.12
N ALA A 85 -4.38 -10.16 8.17
CA ALA A 85 -4.57 -11.36 7.35
C ALA A 85 -4.71 -12.65 8.17
N LYS A 86 -4.04 -12.73 9.34
CA LYS A 86 -4.14 -13.85 10.28
C LYS A 86 -5.53 -13.99 10.94
N ASP A 87 -6.26 -12.88 11.06
CA ASP A 87 -7.58 -12.80 11.69
C ASP A 87 -8.71 -12.76 10.63
N CYS A 88 -8.35 -12.89 9.35
CA CYS A 88 -9.28 -12.79 8.25
C CYS A 88 -10.16 -14.04 8.14
N GLN A 89 -11.47 -13.86 8.23
CA GLN A 89 -12.46 -14.94 8.10
C GLN A 89 -12.73 -15.34 6.65
N LYS A 90 -12.26 -14.55 5.67
CA LYS A 90 -12.42 -14.85 4.26
C LYS A 90 -11.44 -15.94 3.82
N PRO A 91 -11.79 -16.75 2.82
CA PRO A 91 -10.88 -17.75 2.27
C PRO A 91 -9.55 -17.10 1.88
N LYS A 92 -8.46 -17.86 2.04
CA LYS A 92 -7.13 -17.38 1.66
C LYS A 92 -7.12 -17.11 0.15
N ARG A 93 -6.68 -15.90 -0.20
CA ARG A 93 -6.40 -15.48 -1.56
C ARG A 93 -5.27 -16.34 -2.13
N GLU A 94 -5.45 -16.80 -3.36
CA GLU A 94 -4.37 -17.38 -4.16
C GLU A 94 -3.23 -16.35 -4.36
N PRO A 95 -1.97 -16.68 -4.05
CA PRO A 95 -0.85 -15.77 -4.27
C PRO A 95 -0.76 -15.31 -5.73
N GLY A 96 -0.60 -14.00 -5.96
CA GLY A 96 -0.50 -13.45 -7.33
C GLY A 96 -1.82 -13.12 -8.04
N SER A 97 -2.97 -13.50 -7.48
CA SER A 97 -4.27 -12.99 -7.96
C SER A 97 -4.50 -11.49 -7.66
N CYS A 98 -5.52 -10.88 -8.26
CA CYS A 98 -5.85 -9.48 -8.05
C CYS A 98 -6.54 -9.25 -6.70
N TYR A 99 -6.07 -8.27 -5.92
CA TYR A 99 -6.66 -7.91 -4.61
C TYR A 99 -8.10 -7.34 -4.68
N ALA A 100 -8.61 -7.01 -5.87
CA ALA A 100 -9.98 -6.51 -6.05
C ALA A 100 -10.97 -7.56 -6.55
N CYS A 101 -10.58 -8.45 -7.48
CA CYS A 101 -11.49 -9.42 -8.10
C CYS A 101 -11.06 -10.89 -8.01
N GLY A 102 -9.82 -11.18 -7.60
CA GLY A 102 -9.36 -12.55 -7.36
C GLY A 102 -8.89 -13.31 -8.59
N LYS A 103 -8.94 -12.69 -9.76
CA LYS A 103 -8.43 -13.25 -11.02
C LYS A 103 -6.93 -12.96 -11.17
N PHE A 104 -6.24 -13.81 -11.91
CA PHE A 104 -4.82 -13.62 -12.23
C PHE A 104 -4.62 -12.71 -13.45
N GLY A 105 -3.37 -12.34 -13.70
CA GLY A 105 -2.96 -11.61 -14.92
C GLY A 105 -3.05 -10.09 -14.84
N HIS A 106 -3.42 -9.51 -13.69
CA HIS A 106 -3.41 -8.06 -13.48
C HIS A 106 -3.29 -7.69 -11.99
N PHE A 107 -2.76 -6.50 -11.73
CA PHE A 107 -2.78 -5.90 -10.40
C PHE A 107 -4.06 -5.10 -10.15
N VAL A 108 -4.33 -4.76 -8.89
CA VAL A 108 -5.59 -4.09 -8.51
C VAL A 108 -5.81 -2.75 -9.23
N GLY A 109 -4.77 -2.01 -9.60
CA GLY A 109 -4.89 -0.78 -10.40
C GLY A 109 -5.35 -1.01 -11.83
N GLN A 110 -5.02 -2.17 -12.42
CA GLN A 110 -5.39 -2.57 -13.79
C GLN A 110 -6.60 -3.50 -13.81
N CYS A 111 -7.34 -3.60 -12.71
CA CYS A 111 -8.45 -4.52 -12.60
C CYS A 111 -9.65 -4.07 -13.45
N PRO A 112 -10.05 -4.84 -14.49
CA PRO A 112 -11.15 -4.47 -15.39
C PRO A 112 -12.51 -4.44 -14.67
N GLU A 113 -12.62 -5.12 -13.54
CA GLU A 113 -13.85 -5.22 -12.74
C GLU A 113 -13.95 -4.13 -11.65
N ARG A 114 -12.95 -3.25 -11.53
CA ARG A 114 -12.87 -2.22 -10.50
C ARG A 114 -13.69 -0.98 -10.89
N LYS A 115 -15.00 -1.02 -10.63
CA LYS A 115 -15.95 0.07 -10.96
C LYS A 115 -15.80 1.36 -10.14
N SER A 116 -14.84 1.47 -9.22
CA SER A 116 -14.48 2.73 -8.54
C SER A 116 -13.19 2.55 -7.75
N ALA A 117 -12.34 3.58 -7.73
CA ALA A 117 -11.05 3.55 -7.05
C ALA A 117 -11.12 3.32 -5.52
N ASN A 118 -12.33 3.24 -4.95
CA ASN A 118 -12.60 3.06 -3.53
C ASN A 118 -13.42 1.82 -3.17
N ALA A 119 -13.89 1.02 -4.14
CA ALA A 119 -14.72 -0.15 -3.89
C ALA A 119 -13.98 -1.44 -4.28
N ASN A 120 -13.24 -2.02 -3.33
CA ASN A 120 -12.74 -3.38 -3.49
C ASN A 120 -13.90 -4.35 -3.28
N LYS A 121 -14.35 -4.96 -4.38
CA LYS A 121 -15.48 -5.90 -4.43
C LYS A 121 -15.13 -7.32 -3.98
N TYR A 122 -14.03 -7.51 -3.25
CA TYR A 122 -13.76 -8.76 -2.54
C TYR A 122 -14.69 -8.92 -1.31
N HIS A 123 -15.97 -8.58 -1.46
CA HIS A 123 -17.07 -9.16 -0.72
C HIS A 123 -17.48 -10.44 -1.45
N ALA A 124 -16.66 -11.48 -1.32
CA ALA A 124 -17.19 -12.83 -1.41
C ALA A 124 -17.71 -13.13 0.00
N SER A 125 -18.99 -13.52 0.04
CA SER A 125 -19.82 -13.80 1.22
C SER A 125 -19.12 -14.54 2.34
#